data_AF-A0A1G2VNH8-F1
#
_entry.id   AF-A0A1G2VNH8-F1
#
_cell.length_a   1.000
_cell.length_b   1.000
_cell.length_c   1.000
_cell.angle_alpha   90.00
_cell.angle_beta   90.00
_cell.angle_gamma   90.00
#
_symmetry.space_group_name_H-M   'P 1'
#
loop_
_entity.id
_entity.type
_entity.pdbx_description
1 polymer ?
#
loop_
_entity_poly.entity_id
_entity_poly.type
_entity_poly.pdbx_seq_one_letter_code
_entity_poly.pdbx_strand_id
1 'polypeptide(L)'
;MWAKDKLILAVVLLVVAFSIGLWAGHSRGYKKAEADIKKIQAEAAKKAGEDAAKAANPFEVANPLSGVEVNPFEKTKKILNPF
;
A
#
# COMPACT_ATOMS: atom_id res chain seq x y z
N MET A 1 50.73 -2.76 -37.04
CA MET A 1 50.59 -2.51 -35.59
C MET A 1 49.29 -1.75 -35.25
N TRP A 2 48.95 -0.68 -35.96
CA TRP A 2 47.82 0.21 -35.66
C TRP A 2 46.41 -0.40 -35.47
N ALA A 3 46.07 -1.50 -36.15
CA ALA A 3 44.74 -2.11 -36.02
C ALA A 3 44.55 -2.93 -34.73
N LYS A 4 45.63 -3.54 -34.21
CA LYS A 4 45.60 -4.31 -32.96
C LYS A 4 45.43 -3.38 -31.76
N ASP A 5 46.12 -2.24 -31.76
CA ASP A 5 46.04 -1.27 -30.67
C ASP A 5 44.63 -0.64 -30.56
N LYS A 6 43.99 -0.38 -31.70
CA LYS A 6 42.58 0.08 -31.74
C LYS A 6 41.59 -0.98 -31.26
N LEU A 7 41.81 -2.25 -31.61
CA LEU A 7 40.98 -3.36 -31.13
C LEU A 7 41.11 -3.53 -29.62
N ILE A 8 42.33 -3.44 -29.08
CA ILE A 8 42.57 -3.50 -27.63
C ILE A 8 41.87 -2.33 -26.93
N LEU A 9 42.00 -1.11 -27.45
CA LEU A 9 41.32 0.06 -26.89
C LEU A 9 39.79 -0.10 -26.88
N ALA A 10 39.21 -0.62 -27.97
CA ALA A 10 37.77 -0.85 -28.08
C ALA A 10 37.28 -1.89 -27.06
N VAL A 11 38.03 -2.98 -26.88
CA VAL A 11 37.70 -4.01 -25.88
C VAL A 11 37.79 -3.45 -24.47
N VAL A 12 38.83 -2.67 -24.16
CA VAL A 12 38.99 -2.04 -22.84
C VAL A 12 37.83 -1.09 -22.54
N LEU A 13 37.44 -0.24 -23.49
CA LEU A 13 36.29 0.65 -23.33
C LEU A 13 34.99 -0.11 -23.08
N LEU A 14 34.78 -1.23 -23.78
CA LEU A 14 33.60 -2.06 -23.62
C LEU A 14 33.54 -2.69 -22.23
N VAL A 15 34.66 -3.22 -21.72
CA VAL A 15 34.75 -3.78 -20.37
C VAL A 15 34.51 -2.71 -19.30
N VAL A 16 35.07 -1.51 -19.47
CA VAL A 16 34.87 -0.40 -18.52
C VAL A 16 33.41 0.05 -18.51
N ALA A 17 32.80 0.24 -19.68
CA ALA A 17 31.39 0.62 -19.79
C ALA A 17 30.46 -0.44 -19.18
N PHE A 18 30.74 -1.72 -19.41
CA PHE A 18 29.98 -2.82 -18.82
C PHE A 18 30.10 -2.85 -17.29
N SER A 19 31.30 -2.66 -16.76
CA SER A 19 31.56 -2.64 -15.32
C SER A 19 30.83 -1.49 -14.61
N ILE A 20 30.86 -0.29 -15.19
CA ILE A 20 30.14 0.89 -14.66
C ILE A 20 28.63 0.66 -14.73
N GLY A 21 28.13 0.07 -15.83
CA GLY A 21 26.72 -0.26 -16.00
C GLY A 21 26.20 -1.23 -14.95
N LEU A 22 26.96 -2.29 -14.66
CA LEU A 22 26.61 -3.26 -13.61
C LEU A 22 26.58 -2.61 -12.22
N TRP A 23 27.58 -1.78 -11.89
CA TRP A 23 27.65 -1.12 -10.59
C TRP A 23 26.49 -0.13 -10.38
N ALA A 24 26.18 0.69 -11.39
CA ALA A 24 25.07 1.63 -11.34
C ALA A 24 23.70 0.94 -11.28
N GLY A 25 23.54 -0.17 -12.01
CA GLY A 25 22.33 -0.99 -12.00
C GLY A 25 22.09 -1.67 -10.64
N HIS A 26 23.14 -2.23 -10.05
CA HIS A 26 23.08 -2.88 -8.74
C HIS A 26 22.68 -1.87 -7.65
N SER A 27 23.33 -0.71 -7.58
CA SER A 27 23.03 0.31 -6.55
C SER A 27 21.58 0.83 -6.61
N ARG A 28 21.00 0.97 -7.82
CA ARG A 28 19.61 1.42 -7.99
C ARG A 28 18.58 0.33 -7.68
N GLY A 29 18.88 -0.93 -7.99
CA GLY A 29 17.98 -2.06 -7.73
C GLY A 29 17.71 -2.29 -6.25
N TYR A 30 18.76 -2.29 -5.43
CA TYR A 30 18.64 -2.54 -3.98
C TYR A 30 17.84 -1.45 -3.26
N LYS A 31 18.08 -0.18 -3.58
CA LYS A 31 17.31 0.93 -2.99
C LYS A 31 15.82 0.85 -3.31
N LYS A 32 15.47 0.37 -4.51
CA LYS A 32 14.08 0.22 -4.92
C LYS A 32 13.42 -0.95 -4.19
N ALA A 33 14.11 -2.08 -4.08
CA ALA A 33 13.62 -3.24 -3.33
C ALA A 33 13.42 -2.93 -1.84
N GLU A 34 14.36 -2.24 -1.19
CA GLU A 34 14.21 -1.83 0.22
C GLU A 34 13.03 -0.87 0.43
N ALA A 35 12.84 0.08 -0.50
CA ALA A 35 11.71 1.03 -0.42
C ALA A 35 10.36 0.33 -0.58
N ASP A 36 10.26 -0.61 -1.51
CA ASP A 36 9.02 -1.38 -1.73
C ASP A 36 8.73 -2.32 -0.55
N ILE A 37 9.74 -2.99 0.02
CA ILE A 37 9.58 -3.81 1.23
C ILE A 37 9.10 -2.96 2.42
N LYS A 38 9.68 -1.77 2.62
CA LYS A 38 9.24 -0.85 3.69
C LYS A 38 7.80 -0.38 3.50
N LYS A 39 7.37 -0.12 2.26
CA LYS A 39 5.97 0.24 1.99
C LYS A 39 5.01 -0.90 2.32
N ILE A 40 5.34 -2.12 1.89
CA ILE A 40 4.52 -3.31 2.18
C ILE A 40 4.44 -3.54 3.70
N GLN A 41 5.56 -3.41 4.42
CA GLN A 41 5.57 -3.53 5.88
C GLN A 41 4.74 -2.43 6.57
N ALA A 42 4.83 -1.19 6.11
CA ALA A 42 4.05 -0.09 6.67
C ALA A 42 2.54 -0.27 6.43
N GLU A 43 2.13 -0.72 5.24
CA GLU A 43 0.74 -1.04 4.94
C GLU A 43 0.23 -2.22 5.75
N ALA A 44 1.02 -3.29 5.87
CA ALA A 44 0.68 -4.44 6.70
C ALA A 44 0.56 -4.07 8.19
N ALA A 45 1.48 -3.26 8.71
CA ALA A 45 1.43 -2.77 10.09
C ALA A 45 0.22 -1.87 10.33
N LYS A 46 -0.11 -0.99 9.38
CA LYS A 46 -1.30 -0.14 9.47
C LYS A 46 -2.58 -0.96 9.49
N LYS A 47 -2.69 -1.96 8.60
CA LYS A 47 -3.84 -2.87 8.55
C LYS A 47 -3.99 -3.69 9.83
N ALA A 48 -2.88 -4.25 10.34
CA ALA A 48 -2.88 -4.96 11.61
C ALA A 48 -3.28 -4.06 12.79
N GLY A 49 -2.83 -2.79 12.79
CA GLY A 49 -3.23 -1.80 13.79
C GLY A 49 -4.71 -1.43 13.71
N GLU A 50 -5.26 -1.27 12.51
CA GLU A 50 -6.68 -1.01 12.29
C GLU A 50 -7.55 -2.22 12.69
N ASP A 51 -7.12 -3.44 12.36
CA ASP A 51 -7.83 -4.67 12.76
C ASP A 51 -7.77 -4.88 14.29
N ALA A 52 -6.62 -4.59 14.93
CA ALA A 52 -6.50 -4.61 16.38
C ALA A 52 -7.36 -3.51 17.04
N ALA A 53 -7.41 -2.32 16.45
CA ALA A 53 -8.25 -1.22 16.94
C ALA A 53 -9.74 -1.56 16.81
N LYS A 54 -10.18 -2.19 15.72
CA LYS A 54 -11.55 -2.69 15.55
C LYS A 54 -11.87 -3.82 16.53
N ALA A 55 -10.97 -4.79 16.68
CA ALA A 55 -11.14 -5.90 17.61
C ALA A 55 -11.19 -5.44 19.08
N ALA A 56 -10.45 -4.39 19.42
CA ALA A 56 -10.44 -3.79 20.75
C ALA A 56 -11.53 -2.73 20.95
N ASN A 57 -12.34 -2.39 19.93
CA ASN A 57 -13.40 -1.39 20.04
C ASN A 57 -14.74 -2.03 20.42
N PRO A 58 -15.15 -1.98 21.70
CA PRO A 58 -16.43 -2.55 22.14
C PRO A 58 -17.66 -1.75 21.65
N PHE A 59 -17.47 -0.65 20.91
CA PHE A 59 -18.54 0.23 20.41
C PHE A 59 -18.88 0.04 18.93
N GLU A 60 -18.18 -0.84 18.19
CA GLU A 60 -18.57 -1.23 16.81
C GLU A 60 -19.70 -2.28 16.77
N VAL A 61 -20.41 -2.49 17.89
CA VAL A 61 -21.64 -3.27 17.89
C VAL A 61 -22.72 -2.46 17.16
N ALA A 62 -23.35 -3.08 16.16
CA ALA A 62 -24.40 -2.57 15.29
C ALA A 62 -25.22 -1.40 15.87
N ASN A 63 -25.43 -0.36 15.05
CA ASN A 63 -26.19 0.85 15.40
C ASN A 63 -27.39 0.52 16.33
N PRO A 64 -27.38 0.95 17.61
CA PRO A 64 -28.40 0.58 18.59
C PRO A 64 -29.80 1.09 18.23
N LEU A 65 -29.90 1.97 17.22
CA LEU A 65 -31.14 2.48 16.67
C LEU A 65 -31.69 1.66 15.49
N SER A 66 -31.01 0.59 15.05
CA SER A 66 -31.48 -0.23 13.92
C SER A 66 -32.77 -1.02 14.22
N GLY A 67 -33.10 -1.20 15.50
CA GLY A 67 -34.34 -1.83 15.96
C GLY A 67 -35.40 -0.84 16.46
N VAL A 68 -35.13 0.46 16.43
CA VAL A 68 -36.12 1.47 16.82
C VAL A 68 -36.98 1.74 15.59
N GLU A 69 -38.07 0.99 15.46
CA GLU A 69 -39.12 1.27 14.50
C GLU A 69 -39.53 2.75 14.61
N VAL A 70 -39.29 3.45 13.50
CA VAL A 70 -39.92 4.68 13.02
C VAL A 70 -40.91 5.27 14.02
N ASN A 71 -40.48 6.38 14.63
CA ASN A 71 -41.30 7.38 15.31
C ASN A 71 -42.62 6.86 15.94
N PRO A 72 -42.69 6.65 17.27
CA PRO A 72 -43.88 6.11 17.94
C PRO A 72 -45.15 6.95 17.75
N PHE A 73 -45.03 8.19 17.27
CA PHE A 73 -46.14 9.06 16.90
C PHE A 73 -46.83 8.67 15.58
N GLU A 74 -46.27 7.81 14.73
CA GLU A 74 -46.96 7.31 13.53
C GLU A 74 -48.09 6.34 13.88
N LYS A 75 -47.89 5.48 14.89
CA LYS A 75 -48.93 4.56 15.38
C LYS A 75 -50.09 5.32 16.05
N THR A 76 -49.82 6.47 16.68
CA THR A 76 -50.87 7.28 17.33
C THR A 76 -51.69 8.13 16.36
N LYS A 77 -51.14 8.55 15.20
CA LYS A 77 -51.91 9.27 14.17
C LYS A 77 -53.09 8.46 13.61
N LYS A 78 -52.94 7.14 13.49
CA LYS A 78 -54.05 6.23 13.07
C LYS A 78 -55.14 6.07 14.12
N ILE A 79 -54.81 6.27 15.40
CA ILE A 79 -55.75 6.09 16.52
C ILE A 79 -56.48 7.42 16.82
N LEU A 80 -55.81 8.56 16.64
CA LEU A 80 -56.37 9.89 16.91
C LEU A 80 -57.23 10.47 15.78
N ASN A 81 -57.26 9.84 14.59
CA ASN A 81 -58.18 10.25 13.53
C ASN A 81 -59.15 9.12 13.13
N PRO A 82 -60.28 8.95 13.85
CA PRO A 82 -61.36 8.06 13.46
C PRO A 82 -62.34 8.70 12.45
N PHE A 83 -61.91 9.75 11.71
CA PHE A 83 -62.71 10.43 10.68
C PHE A 83 -61.95 10.53 9.35
#